data_AF-A0A8T5N6R1-F1
#
_entry.id   AF-A0A8T5N6R1-F1
#
_cell.length_a   1.000
_cell.length_b   1.000
_cell.length_c   1.000
_cell.angle_alpha   90.00
_cell.angle_beta   90.00
_cell.angle_gamma   90.00
#
_symmetry.space_group_name_H-M   'P 1'
#
loop_
_entity.id
_entity.type
_entity.pdbx_description
1 polymer ?
#
loop_
_entity_poly.entity_id
_entity_poly.type
_entity_poly.pdbx_seq_one_letter_code
_entity_poly.pdbx_strand_id
1 'polypeptide(L)'
;MNEESEQKIIMECSISYSLRNGEGNETATGKGEINLFEDHITILPMFGEVLLFGFEDIVTFAAADYKLNFNLTSKEELVIADFGFKYEDFIRRFTRMKNELCLKEILMQESLKKSGVKGQFQHLDRAGNETVKGECNLRVYETALVIMPDTSNIIRIPFNSVTEVEAKDYTLRVITERKGTYVLSMLGKKTDPFNKALSDTMNELNLKTQIILTELIPNANPAEIRIAARFMKDGRAASREEIDSVSPTLWIKLEERLEVMKVKDEYNNLINRGCRNKMWVGVKRGLMGDITGTYIWFFIPIHGREGKGPGNAIAMEAASDVGGGMASYFFRIAPNDVYSSYTDAVELDKLVEELVIQMNECMMDINFRREPIYLSEQKLLEPKYDHYRDMMNRIPSISVLRDSFIGRVHHRSKEQWELDVQNLLEFNARNTDSKVKWNKNDDESEEPQGEPAVDDNIGSEEE
;
A
#
# COMPACT_ATOMS: atom_id res chain seq x y z
N MET A 1 -19.17 0.98 34.36
CA MET A 1 -20.48 0.30 34.25
C MET A 1 -20.88 0.52 32.81
N ASN A 2 -20.42 -0.36 31.93
CA ASN A 2 -20.60 -0.19 30.50
C ASN A 2 -21.97 -0.74 30.14
N GLU A 3 -22.77 0.08 29.48
CA GLU A 3 -23.93 -0.40 28.74
C GLU A 3 -23.41 -1.40 27.70
N GLU A 4 -23.75 -2.68 27.88
CA GLU A 4 -23.66 -3.67 26.81
C GLU A 4 -24.56 -3.17 25.68
N SER A 5 -23.97 -2.59 24.64
CA SER A 5 -24.73 -2.27 23.43
C SER A 5 -25.25 -3.59 22.86
N GLU A 6 -26.55 -3.84 22.97
CA GLU A 6 -27.19 -4.99 22.31
C GLU A 6 -26.91 -4.91 20.80
N GLN A 7 -26.00 -5.76 20.32
CA GLN A 7 -25.66 -5.83 18.90
C GLN A 7 -26.89 -6.30 18.12
N LYS A 8 -27.39 -5.42 17.25
CA LYS A 8 -28.64 -5.65 16.51
C LYS A 8 -28.41 -6.55 15.29
N ILE A 9 -29.16 -7.65 15.21
CA ILE A 9 -29.20 -8.49 14.00
C ILE A 9 -29.80 -7.68 12.85
N ILE A 10 -29.04 -7.54 11.75
CA ILE A 10 -29.45 -6.82 10.55
C ILE A 10 -30.21 -7.73 9.59
N MET A 11 -29.82 -9.00 9.52
CA MET A 11 -30.45 -10.00 8.67
C MET A 11 -30.18 -11.40 9.18
N GLU A 12 -31.16 -12.28 8.97
CA GLU A 12 -31.12 -13.69 9.36
C GLU A 12 -31.53 -14.57 8.17
N CYS A 13 -30.78 -15.63 7.89
CA CYS A 13 -31.04 -16.55 6.78
C CYS A 13 -30.78 -18.01 7.19
N SER A 14 -31.68 -18.92 6.80
CA SER A 14 -31.36 -20.35 6.82
C SER A 14 -30.35 -20.66 5.71
N ILE A 15 -29.34 -21.46 6.04
CA ILE A 15 -28.20 -21.77 5.16
C ILE A 15 -27.72 -23.22 5.32
N SER A 16 -26.90 -23.66 4.37
CA SER A 16 -25.92 -24.73 4.58
C SER A 16 -24.51 -24.13 4.57
N TYR A 17 -23.58 -24.76 5.29
CA TYR A 17 -22.19 -24.30 5.36
C TYR A 17 -21.20 -25.47 5.39
N SER A 18 -19.98 -25.20 4.96
CA SER A 18 -18.80 -26.07 5.07
C SER A 18 -17.60 -25.21 5.41
N LEU A 19 -16.87 -25.57 6.47
CA LEU A 19 -15.62 -24.96 6.91
C LEU A 19 -14.50 -25.96 6.67
N ARG A 20 -13.42 -25.49 6.03
CA ARG A 20 -12.25 -26.29 5.72
C ARG A 20 -11.02 -25.63 6.29
N ASN A 21 -10.10 -26.44 6.82
CA ASN A 21 -8.80 -25.94 7.26
C ASN A 21 -7.85 -25.66 6.09
N GLY A 22 -6.68 -25.08 6.37
CA GLY A 22 -5.67 -24.78 5.35
C GLY A 22 -5.09 -25.99 4.61
N GLU A 23 -5.38 -27.22 5.06
CA GLU A 23 -5.04 -28.47 4.36
C GLU A 23 -6.18 -28.97 3.45
N GLY A 24 -7.31 -28.26 3.43
CA GLY A 24 -8.52 -28.62 2.69
C GLY A 24 -9.43 -29.64 3.40
N ASN A 25 -9.10 -30.03 4.63
CA ASN A 25 -9.90 -30.97 5.40
C ASN A 25 -11.12 -30.25 5.99
N GLU A 26 -12.30 -30.85 5.84
CA GLU A 26 -13.55 -30.31 6.39
C GLU A 26 -13.55 -30.44 7.92
N THR A 27 -13.63 -29.30 8.62
CA THR A 27 -13.62 -29.21 10.08
C THR A 27 -15.02 -29.03 10.67
N ALA A 28 -15.93 -28.41 9.91
CA ALA A 28 -17.34 -28.29 10.27
C ALA A 28 -18.22 -28.25 9.02
N THR A 29 -19.41 -28.83 9.09
CA THR A 29 -20.38 -28.80 7.99
C THR A 29 -21.79 -29.00 8.53
N GLY A 30 -22.79 -28.44 7.85
CA GLY A 30 -24.17 -28.68 8.22
C GLY A 30 -25.16 -27.68 7.69
N LYS A 31 -26.37 -27.75 8.25
CA LYS A 31 -27.42 -26.74 8.08
C LYS A 31 -27.53 -25.91 9.34
N GLY A 32 -27.89 -24.65 9.17
CA GLY A 32 -28.01 -23.73 10.28
C GLY A 32 -28.62 -22.41 9.84
N GLU A 33 -28.40 -21.41 10.68
CA GLU A 33 -28.87 -20.05 10.49
C GLU A 33 -27.69 -19.10 10.54
N ILE A 34 -27.60 -18.17 9.58
CA ILE A 34 -26.59 -17.11 9.59
C ILE A 34 -27.23 -15.79 10.00
N ASN A 35 -26.60 -15.14 10.96
CA ASN A 35 -26.94 -13.81 11.42
C ASN A 35 -25.88 -12.83 10.96
N LEU A 36 -26.32 -11.74 10.33
CA LEU A 36 -25.49 -10.63 9.91
C LEU A 36 -25.60 -9.48 10.92
N PHE A 37 -24.46 -9.04 11.43
CA PHE A 37 -24.30 -7.89 12.33
C PHE A 37 -23.44 -6.81 11.67
N GLU A 38 -23.25 -5.66 12.34
CA GLU A 38 -22.55 -4.49 11.80
C GLU A 38 -21.09 -4.74 11.41
N ASP A 39 -20.42 -5.59 12.17
CA ASP A 39 -18.99 -5.85 12.14
C ASP A 39 -18.65 -7.34 12.00
N HIS A 40 -19.63 -8.25 12.09
CA HIS A 40 -19.40 -9.69 12.04
C HIS A 40 -20.59 -10.48 11.48
N ILE A 41 -20.36 -11.77 11.24
CA ILE A 41 -21.42 -12.76 11.04
C ILE A 41 -21.32 -13.85 12.11
N THR A 42 -22.46 -14.45 12.45
CA THR A 42 -22.48 -15.70 13.21
C THR A 42 -23.22 -16.77 12.45
N ILE A 43 -22.73 -18.01 12.52
CA ILE A 43 -23.43 -19.20 12.05
C ILE A 43 -23.86 -19.98 13.28
N LEU A 44 -25.16 -20.27 13.35
CA LEU A 44 -25.82 -21.09 14.36
C LEU A 44 -26.16 -22.45 13.73
N PRO A 45 -25.31 -23.48 13.86
CA PRO A 45 -25.61 -24.80 13.34
C PRO A 45 -26.81 -25.42 14.06
N MET A 46 -27.60 -26.24 13.36
CA MET A 46 -28.70 -26.97 13.98
C MET A 46 -28.22 -27.89 15.12
N PHE A 47 -27.03 -28.46 14.95
CA PHE A 47 -26.27 -29.18 15.98
C PHE A 47 -24.80 -28.84 15.82
N GLY A 48 -24.16 -28.31 16.85
CA GLY A 48 -22.74 -27.96 16.82
C GLY A 48 -22.40 -26.71 17.62
N GLU A 49 -21.15 -26.29 17.47
CA GLU A 49 -20.64 -25.06 18.07
C GLU A 49 -21.01 -23.85 17.22
N VAL A 50 -21.36 -22.75 17.88
CA VAL A 50 -21.61 -21.47 17.22
C VAL A 50 -20.30 -20.97 16.63
N LEU A 51 -20.34 -20.54 15.37
CA LEU A 51 -19.18 -19.95 14.70
C LEU A 51 -19.38 -18.44 14.61
N LEU A 52 -18.38 -17.67 15.00
CA LEU A 52 -18.35 -16.21 14.89
C LEU A 52 -17.18 -15.83 13.99
N PHE A 53 -17.44 -14.97 13.01
CA PHE A 53 -16.42 -14.45 12.11
C PHE A 53 -16.54 -12.93 12.03
N GLY A 54 -15.54 -12.22 12.55
CA GLY A 54 -15.40 -10.79 12.33
C GLY A 54 -15.19 -10.49 10.86
N PHE A 55 -15.63 -9.33 10.38
CA PHE A 55 -15.34 -8.92 9.00
C PHE A 55 -13.85 -8.74 8.75
N GLU A 56 -13.07 -8.50 9.81
CA GLU A 56 -11.62 -8.50 9.88
C GLU A 56 -10.95 -9.84 9.68
N ASP A 57 -11.63 -10.93 10.03
CA ASP A 57 -11.13 -12.27 9.76
C ASP A 57 -11.32 -12.67 8.29
N ILE A 58 -12.23 -12.01 7.57
CA ILE A 58 -12.53 -12.32 6.17
C ILE A 58 -11.56 -11.56 5.26
N VAL A 59 -10.48 -12.22 4.82
CA VAL A 59 -9.46 -11.63 3.94
C VAL A 59 -10.02 -11.37 2.54
N THR A 60 -10.65 -12.38 1.95
CA THR A 60 -11.32 -12.26 0.65
C THR A 60 -12.66 -12.98 0.64
N PHE A 61 -13.54 -12.53 -0.24
CA PHE A 61 -14.78 -13.23 -0.51
C PHE A 61 -15.15 -13.20 -1.98
N ALA A 62 -15.93 -14.20 -2.39
CA ALA A 62 -16.53 -14.27 -3.71
C ALA A 62 -17.95 -14.80 -3.62
N ALA A 63 -18.90 -14.06 -4.20
CA ALA A 63 -20.29 -14.49 -4.37
C ALA A 63 -20.52 -14.96 -5.83
N ALA A 64 -20.80 -16.24 -6.01
CA ALA A 64 -21.11 -16.84 -7.31
C ALA A 64 -21.94 -18.12 -7.12
N ASP A 65 -22.74 -18.48 -8.12
CA ASP A 65 -23.50 -19.75 -8.16
C ASP A 65 -24.34 -20.02 -6.88
N TYR A 66 -24.98 -18.99 -6.33
CA TYR A 66 -25.75 -19.05 -5.07
C TYR A 66 -24.94 -19.48 -3.84
N LYS A 67 -23.62 -19.33 -3.92
CA LYS A 67 -22.68 -19.58 -2.84
C LYS A 67 -21.92 -18.31 -2.48
N LEU A 68 -21.44 -18.30 -1.25
CA LEU A 68 -20.56 -17.28 -0.73
C LEU A 68 -19.33 -17.99 -0.16
N ASN A 69 -18.17 -17.72 -0.75
CA ASN A 69 -16.90 -18.30 -0.33
C ASN A 69 -16.09 -17.23 0.39
N PHE A 70 -15.59 -17.55 1.57
CA PHE A 70 -14.71 -16.70 2.38
C PHE A 70 -13.37 -17.38 2.57
N ASN A 71 -12.29 -16.62 2.38
CA ASN A 71 -10.96 -17.01 2.84
C ASN A 71 -10.64 -16.23 4.11
N LEU A 72 -10.28 -16.95 5.17
CA LEU A 72 -10.06 -16.38 6.49
C LEU A 72 -8.57 -16.12 6.79
N THR A 73 -8.30 -15.25 7.75
CA THR A 73 -6.94 -14.97 8.28
C THR A 73 -6.27 -16.22 8.84
N SER A 74 -7.07 -17.16 9.37
CA SER A 74 -6.65 -18.50 9.82
C SER A 74 -6.22 -19.45 8.69
N LYS A 75 -6.35 -19.02 7.42
CA LYS A 75 -6.22 -19.85 6.20
C LYS A 75 -7.34 -20.88 6.02
N GLU A 76 -8.40 -20.79 6.82
CA GLU A 76 -9.60 -21.58 6.62
C GLU A 76 -10.44 -21.03 5.47
N GLU A 77 -11.20 -21.93 4.82
CA GLU A 77 -12.17 -21.58 3.79
C GLU A 77 -13.57 -21.88 4.31
N LEU A 78 -14.44 -20.87 4.33
CA LEU A 78 -15.85 -21.01 4.69
C LEU A 78 -16.71 -20.84 3.44
N VAL A 79 -17.48 -21.88 3.10
CA VAL A 79 -18.45 -21.88 2.01
C VAL A 79 -19.84 -21.88 2.60
N ILE A 80 -20.67 -20.91 2.22
CA ILE A 80 -22.07 -20.81 2.63
C ILE A 80 -22.95 -20.92 1.39
N ALA A 81 -24.03 -21.68 1.48
CA ALA A 81 -24.99 -21.92 0.41
C ALA A 81 -26.43 -21.93 0.94
N ASP A 82 -27.38 -22.19 0.03
CA ASP A 82 -28.80 -22.41 0.35
C ASP A 82 -29.52 -21.26 1.06
N PHE A 83 -29.08 -20.01 0.84
CA PHE A 83 -29.75 -18.79 1.33
C PHE A 83 -31.21 -18.62 0.85
N GLY A 84 -31.64 -19.42 -0.11
CA GLY A 84 -32.96 -19.32 -0.75
C GLY A 84 -33.17 -17.95 -1.42
N PHE A 85 -34.38 -17.41 -1.28
CA PHE A 85 -34.75 -16.10 -1.84
C PHE A 85 -34.02 -14.92 -1.18
N LYS A 86 -33.30 -15.14 -0.08
CA LYS A 86 -32.57 -14.10 0.65
C LYS A 86 -31.14 -13.90 0.15
N TYR A 87 -30.64 -14.73 -0.79
CA TYR A 87 -29.26 -14.69 -1.28
C TYR A 87 -28.81 -13.28 -1.69
N GLU A 88 -29.50 -12.68 -2.66
CA GLU A 88 -29.14 -11.37 -3.23
C GLU A 88 -29.16 -10.25 -2.16
N ASP A 89 -30.14 -10.28 -1.27
CA ASP A 89 -30.27 -9.29 -0.20
C ASP A 89 -29.17 -9.46 0.85
N PHE A 90 -28.77 -10.70 1.15
CA PHE A 90 -27.68 -10.98 2.07
C PHE A 90 -26.35 -10.48 1.50
N ILE A 91 -26.01 -10.87 0.26
CA ILE A 91 -24.77 -10.44 -0.41
C ILE A 91 -24.69 -8.92 -0.45
N ARG A 92 -25.76 -8.25 -0.90
CA ARG A 92 -25.78 -6.77 -0.98
C ARG A 92 -25.52 -6.12 0.38
N ARG A 93 -26.09 -6.63 1.47
CA ARG A 93 -25.92 -6.06 2.82
C ARG A 93 -24.53 -6.36 3.37
N PHE A 94 -24.09 -7.61 3.29
CA PHE A 94 -22.76 -8.05 3.70
C PHE A 94 -21.67 -7.25 2.98
N THR A 95 -21.69 -7.23 1.64
CA THR A 95 -20.70 -6.51 0.84
C THR A 95 -20.65 -5.04 1.20
N ARG A 96 -21.81 -4.37 1.34
CA ARG A 96 -21.84 -2.96 1.72
C ARG A 96 -21.15 -2.73 3.06
N MET A 97 -21.47 -3.52 4.07
CA MET A 97 -20.98 -3.31 5.44
C MET A 97 -19.49 -3.63 5.55
N LYS A 98 -19.07 -4.76 4.96
CA LYS A 98 -17.66 -5.11 4.84
C LYS A 98 -16.87 -4.04 4.09
N ASN A 99 -17.40 -3.51 2.99
CA ASN A 99 -16.71 -2.48 2.20
C ASN A 99 -16.56 -1.17 2.97
N GLU A 100 -17.55 -0.74 3.75
CA GLU A 100 -17.42 0.45 4.60
C GLU A 100 -16.39 0.24 5.73
N LEU A 101 -16.33 -0.96 6.33
CA LEU A 101 -15.29 -1.29 7.30
C LEU A 101 -13.90 -1.27 6.64
N CYS A 102 -13.74 -1.94 5.50
CA CYS A 102 -12.49 -1.95 4.73
C CYS A 102 -12.02 -0.54 4.34
N LEU A 103 -12.92 0.39 4.03
CA LEU A 103 -12.53 1.77 3.71
C LEU A 103 -11.91 2.49 4.91
N LYS A 104 -12.43 2.28 6.12
CA LYS A 104 -11.84 2.84 7.34
C LYS A 104 -10.44 2.27 7.57
N GLU A 105 -10.26 0.98 7.35
CA GLU A 105 -9.02 0.25 7.66
C GLU A 105 -7.92 0.42 6.60
N ILE A 106 -8.26 0.66 5.33
CA ILE A 106 -7.29 0.98 4.25
C ILE A 106 -6.84 2.46 4.35
N LEU A 107 -6.98 3.08 5.52
CA LEU A 107 -6.54 4.45 5.81
C LEU A 107 -7.16 5.50 4.86
N MET A 108 -8.36 5.23 4.33
CA MET A 108 -9.07 6.17 3.46
C MET A 108 -9.85 7.22 4.25
N GLN A 109 -9.15 7.96 5.10
CA GLN A 109 -9.68 9.16 5.79
C GLN A 109 -9.56 10.41 4.90
N GLU A 110 -9.59 10.22 3.58
CA GLU A 110 -9.47 11.30 2.59
C GLU A 110 -10.85 11.86 2.20
N SER A 111 -10.87 13.12 1.76
CA SER A 111 -12.11 13.74 1.28
C SER A 111 -12.66 13.03 0.03
N LEU A 112 -13.93 12.64 0.11
CA LEU A 112 -14.69 12.06 -0.99
C LEU A 112 -15.11 13.14 -1.99
N LYS A 113 -14.58 13.09 -3.22
CA LYS A 113 -14.88 14.05 -4.30
C LYS A 113 -16.12 13.64 -5.10
N LYS A 114 -16.34 12.33 -5.27
CA LYS A 114 -17.52 11.81 -5.99
C LYS A 114 -17.94 10.44 -5.48
N SER A 115 -19.24 10.22 -5.38
CA SER A 115 -19.82 8.92 -5.01
C SER A 115 -21.17 8.67 -5.69
N GLY A 116 -21.76 7.50 -5.44
CA GLY A 116 -23.10 7.13 -5.92
C GLY A 116 -23.16 6.88 -7.43
N VAL A 117 -22.03 6.48 -8.04
CA VAL A 117 -21.96 6.16 -9.46
C VAL A 117 -21.97 4.64 -9.62
N LYS A 118 -23.08 4.11 -10.13
CA LYS A 118 -23.21 2.69 -10.47
C LYS A 118 -22.74 2.43 -11.89
N GLY A 119 -22.13 1.26 -12.11
CA GLY A 119 -21.72 0.82 -13.44
C GLY A 119 -21.21 -0.61 -13.41
N GLN A 120 -20.54 -0.99 -14.48
CA GLN A 120 -19.82 -2.24 -14.59
C GLN A 120 -18.32 -1.99 -14.63
N PHE A 121 -17.56 -2.92 -14.10
CA PHE A 121 -16.11 -2.91 -14.21
C PHE A 121 -15.60 -4.24 -14.75
N GLN A 122 -14.43 -4.18 -15.39
CA GLN A 122 -13.63 -5.32 -15.79
C GLN A 122 -12.17 -4.99 -15.46
N HIS A 123 -11.45 -5.96 -14.90
CA HIS A 123 -10.03 -5.89 -14.66
C HIS A 123 -9.29 -6.84 -15.60
N LEU A 124 -8.30 -6.30 -16.29
CA LEU A 124 -7.40 -7.02 -17.19
C LEU A 124 -6.00 -6.98 -16.57
N ASP A 125 -5.34 -8.14 -16.47
CA ASP A 125 -3.94 -8.21 -16.07
C ASP A 125 -3.01 -7.57 -17.13
N ARG A 126 -1.71 -7.53 -16.86
CA ARG A 126 -0.71 -7.00 -17.81
C ARG A 126 -0.63 -7.78 -19.12
N ALA A 127 -1.04 -9.05 -19.14
CA ALA A 127 -1.11 -9.87 -20.34
C ALA A 127 -2.43 -9.71 -21.11
N GLY A 128 -3.39 -8.93 -20.57
CA GLY A 128 -4.69 -8.68 -21.16
C GLY A 128 -5.75 -9.73 -20.81
N ASN A 129 -5.48 -10.64 -19.88
CA ASN A 129 -6.46 -11.63 -19.44
C ASN A 129 -7.43 -11.01 -18.44
N GLU A 130 -8.72 -11.33 -18.59
CA GLU A 130 -9.74 -10.94 -17.62
C GLU A 130 -9.54 -11.69 -16.30
N THR A 131 -9.35 -10.93 -15.22
CA THR A 131 -9.17 -11.47 -13.87
C THR A 131 -10.46 -11.38 -13.05
N VAL A 132 -11.19 -10.27 -13.18
CA VAL A 132 -12.47 -10.04 -12.47
C VAL A 132 -13.35 -9.07 -13.24
N LYS A 133 -14.66 -9.23 -13.13
CA LYS A 133 -15.67 -8.28 -13.62
C LYS A 133 -16.93 -8.33 -12.78
N GLY A 134 -17.75 -7.29 -12.86
CA GLY A 134 -19.05 -7.29 -12.21
C GLY A 134 -19.71 -5.93 -12.17
N GLU A 135 -20.86 -5.86 -11.49
CA GLU A 135 -21.48 -4.60 -11.11
C GLU A 135 -20.71 -3.96 -9.95
N CYS A 136 -20.66 -2.63 -9.95
CA CYS A 136 -19.94 -1.89 -8.92
C CYS A 136 -20.52 -0.51 -8.66
N ASN A 137 -20.14 0.02 -7.51
CA ASN A 137 -20.27 1.43 -7.16
C ASN A 137 -18.88 2.08 -7.16
N LEU A 138 -18.76 3.25 -7.77
CA LEU A 138 -17.50 3.97 -7.90
C LEU A 138 -17.45 5.16 -6.93
N ARG A 139 -16.26 5.39 -6.38
CA ARG A 139 -15.94 6.56 -5.55
C ARG A 139 -14.62 7.19 -6.01
N VAL A 140 -14.59 8.51 -6.11
CA VAL A 140 -13.39 9.30 -6.38
C VAL A 140 -13.00 10.00 -5.09
N TYR A 141 -11.80 9.70 -4.60
CA TYR A 141 -11.17 10.34 -3.44
C TYR A 141 -10.04 11.24 -3.90
N GLU A 142 -9.42 11.98 -2.97
CA GLU A 142 -8.32 12.90 -3.30
C GLU A 142 -7.16 12.19 -4.01
N THR A 143 -6.76 11.00 -3.55
CA THR A 143 -5.58 10.29 -4.08
C THR A 143 -5.90 9.05 -4.90
N ALA A 144 -7.15 8.60 -4.96
CA ALA A 144 -7.49 7.32 -5.56
C ALA A 144 -8.91 7.25 -6.15
N LEU A 145 -9.06 6.35 -7.13
CA LEU A 145 -10.33 5.80 -7.55
C LEU A 145 -10.59 4.51 -6.78
N VAL A 146 -11.77 4.37 -6.19
CA VAL A 146 -12.22 3.14 -5.55
C VAL A 146 -13.37 2.53 -6.35
N ILE A 147 -13.18 1.27 -6.71
CA ILE A 147 -14.22 0.40 -7.25
C ILE A 147 -14.73 -0.43 -6.08
N MET A 148 -16.04 -0.43 -5.85
CA MET A 148 -16.70 -1.26 -4.85
C MET A 148 -17.58 -2.28 -5.59
N PRO A 149 -17.04 -3.46 -5.92
CA PRO A 149 -17.81 -4.54 -6.52
C PRO A 149 -18.94 -4.98 -5.58
N ASP A 150 -20.03 -5.47 -6.15
CA ASP A 150 -21.16 -5.97 -5.34
C ASP A 150 -20.90 -7.41 -4.82
N THR A 151 -19.94 -8.13 -5.41
CA THR A 151 -19.69 -9.57 -5.14
C THR A 151 -18.26 -9.90 -4.70
N SER A 152 -17.40 -8.90 -4.50
CA SER A 152 -16.00 -9.09 -4.07
C SER A 152 -15.49 -7.89 -3.27
N ASN A 153 -14.25 -8.00 -2.78
CA ASN A 153 -13.56 -6.91 -2.08
C ASN A 153 -13.45 -5.63 -2.92
N ILE A 154 -13.37 -4.48 -2.23
CA ILE A 154 -13.04 -3.19 -2.84
C ILE A 154 -11.68 -3.22 -3.53
N ILE A 155 -11.57 -2.43 -4.60
CA ILE A 155 -10.34 -2.24 -5.36
C ILE A 155 -9.99 -0.75 -5.29
N ARG A 156 -8.83 -0.44 -4.70
CA ARG A 156 -8.26 0.92 -4.69
C ARG A 156 -7.23 1.06 -5.80
N ILE A 157 -7.40 2.09 -6.62
CA ILE A 157 -6.50 2.48 -7.71
C ILE A 157 -5.92 3.86 -7.36
N PRO A 158 -4.71 3.92 -6.79
CA PRO A 158 -4.02 5.18 -6.51
C PRO A 158 -3.72 5.94 -7.80
N PHE A 159 -3.97 7.25 -7.85
CA PHE A 159 -3.76 8.06 -9.05
C PHE A 159 -2.29 8.20 -9.45
N ASN A 160 -1.37 8.02 -8.51
CA ASN A 160 0.06 7.98 -8.79
C ASN A 160 0.49 6.71 -9.57
N SER A 161 -0.28 5.62 -9.48
CA SER A 161 -0.04 4.37 -10.23
C SER A 161 -0.64 4.41 -11.64
N VAL A 162 -1.47 5.42 -11.93
CA VAL A 162 -2.16 5.57 -13.22
C VAL A 162 -1.22 6.20 -14.24
N THR A 163 -0.91 5.42 -15.27
CA THR A 163 -0.08 5.85 -16.40
C THR A 163 -0.91 6.56 -17.46
N GLU A 164 -2.13 6.09 -17.69
CA GLU A 164 -3.02 6.60 -18.73
C GLU A 164 -4.49 6.42 -18.38
N VAL A 165 -5.32 7.36 -18.85
CA VAL A 165 -6.77 7.31 -18.77
C VAL A 165 -7.36 7.62 -20.15
N GLU A 166 -8.16 6.69 -20.69
CA GLU A 166 -8.82 6.85 -21.98
C GLU A 166 -10.33 6.83 -21.80
N ALA A 167 -11.00 7.90 -22.21
CA ALA A 167 -12.46 7.97 -22.26
C ALA A 167 -12.92 7.88 -23.72
N LYS A 168 -13.59 6.80 -24.09
CA LYS A 168 -14.10 6.59 -25.45
C LYS A 168 -15.35 5.71 -25.43
N ASP A 169 -16.34 6.02 -26.27
CA ASP A 169 -17.54 5.18 -26.49
C ASP A 169 -18.23 4.76 -25.17
N TYR A 170 -18.45 5.73 -24.26
CA TYR A 170 -19.04 5.53 -22.91
C TYR A 170 -18.28 4.58 -21.99
N THR A 171 -17.03 4.30 -22.33
CA THR A 171 -16.11 3.47 -21.56
C THR A 171 -14.95 4.32 -21.08
N LEU A 172 -14.52 4.08 -19.84
CA LEU A 172 -13.32 4.67 -19.27
C LEU A 172 -12.31 3.57 -18.99
N ARG A 173 -11.14 3.63 -19.64
CA ARG A 173 -10.01 2.74 -19.36
C ARG A 173 -9.03 3.47 -18.47
N VAL A 174 -8.69 2.87 -17.33
CA VAL A 174 -7.66 3.35 -16.40
C VAL A 174 -6.52 2.33 -16.43
N ILE A 175 -5.39 2.73 -16.99
CA ILE A 175 -4.21 1.89 -17.15
C ILE A 175 -3.25 2.21 -16.01
N THR A 176 -2.76 1.15 -15.34
CA THR A 176 -1.86 1.26 -14.20
C THR A 176 -0.50 0.65 -14.52
N GLU A 177 0.54 1.10 -13.83
CA GLU A 177 1.91 0.63 -14.03
C GLU A 177 2.06 -0.87 -13.75
N ARG A 178 1.59 -1.38 -12.59
CA ARG A 178 1.73 -2.80 -12.21
C ARG A 178 0.45 -3.62 -12.26
N LYS A 179 -0.71 -3.02 -11.99
CA LYS A 179 -1.96 -3.77 -11.82
C LYS A 179 -2.71 -4.02 -13.14
N GLY A 180 -2.23 -3.55 -14.30
CA GLY A 180 -2.91 -3.75 -15.59
C GLY A 180 -3.99 -2.70 -15.84
N THR A 181 -5.08 -3.09 -16.51
CA THR A 181 -6.12 -2.15 -16.99
C THR A 181 -7.46 -2.38 -16.32
N TYR A 182 -8.08 -1.30 -15.84
CA TYR A 182 -9.46 -1.29 -15.35
C TYR A 182 -10.36 -0.62 -16.38
N VAL A 183 -11.42 -1.30 -16.79
CA VAL A 183 -12.39 -0.82 -17.77
C VAL A 183 -13.71 -0.57 -17.04
N LEU A 184 -14.18 0.68 -17.05
CA LEU A 184 -15.45 1.09 -16.45
C LEU A 184 -16.45 1.42 -17.55
N SER A 185 -17.67 0.91 -17.42
CA SER A 185 -18.73 1.09 -18.42
C SER A 185 -20.10 1.17 -17.76
N MET A 186 -21.14 1.39 -18.57
CA MET A 186 -22.54 1.41 -18.11
C MET A 186 -22.85 2.45 -17.01
N LEU A 187 -22.11 3.56 -16.97
CA LEU A 187 -22.31 4.66 -16.01
C LEU A 187 -23.55 5.53 -16.32
N GLY A 188 -24.16 5.34 -17.49
CA GLY A 188 -25.36 6.04 -17.95
C GLY A 188 -25.18 7.56 -17.93
N LYS A 189 -26.16 8.29 -17.37
CA LYS A 189 -26.13 9.76 -17.25
C LYS A 189 -25.01 10.29 -16.33
N LYS A 190 -24.33 9.41 -15.58
CA LYS A 190 -23.22 9.78 -14.69
C LYS A 190 -21.86 9.70 -15.37
N THR A 191 -21.77 9.25 -16.62
CA THR A 191 -20.50 9.13 -17.38
C THR A 191 -19.72 10.45 -17.41
N ASP A 192 -20.28 11.52 -17.97
CA ASP A 192 -19.54 12.79 -18.10
C ASP A 192 -19.24 13.45 -16.74
N PRO A 193 -20.20 13.51 -15.78
CA PRO A 193 -19.89 14.02 -14.45
C PRO A 193 -18.81 13.23 -13.71
N PHE A 194 -18.74 11.91 -13.92
CA PHE A 194 -17.72 11.05 -13.32
C PHE A 194 -16.36 11.30 -13.96
N ASN A 195 -16.28 11.31 -15.30
CA ASN A 195 -15.04 11.60 -16.03
C ASN A 195 -14.48 12.98 -15.66
N LYS A 196 -15.36 13.98 -15.54
CA LYS A 196 -14.97 15.32 -15.09
C LYS A 196 -14.42 15.30 -13.67
N ALA A 197 -15.12 14.67 -12.71
CA ALA A 197 -14.65 14.59 -11.34
C ALA A 197 -13.28 13.90 -11.23
N LEU A 198 -13.10 12.77 -11.93
CA LEU A 198 -11.83 12.06 -11.97
C LEU A 198 -10.72 12.95 -12.56
N SER A 199 -10.97 13.58 -13.72
CA SER A 199 -9.99 14.45 -14.37
C SER A 199 -9.62 15.66 -13.51
N ASP A 200 -10.60 16.31 -12.88
CA ASP A 200 -10.37 17.46 -12.03
C ASP A 200 -9.51 17.07 -10.82
N THR A 201 -9.82 15.96 -10.15
CA THR A 201 -9.04 15.49 -8.99
C THR A 201 -7.60 15.11 -9.38
N MET A 202 -7.40 14.41 -10.50
CA MET A 202 -6.04 14.11 -10.98
C MET A 202 -5.26 15.38 -11.35
N ASN A 203 -5.93 16.40 -11.91
CA ASN A 203 -5.32 17.68 -12.20
C ASN A 203 -4.96 18.46 -10.92
N GLU A 204 -5.81 18.44 -9.90
CA GLU A 204 -5.55 19.03 -8.59
C GLU A 204 -4.30 18.42 -7.94
N LEU A 205 -4.17 17.09 -7.93
CA LEU A 205 -2.96 16.42 -7.43
C LEU A 205 -1.71 16.83 -8.20
N ASN A 206 -1.79 16.84 -9.53
CA ASN A 206 -0.66 17.24 -10.36
C ASN A 206 -0.25 18.69 -10.10
N LEU A 207 -1.22 19.59 -9.89
CA LEU A 207 -0.97 20.97 -9.50
C LEU A 207 -0.30 21.06 -8.13
N LYS A 208 -0.77 20.30 -7.13
CA LYS A 208 -0.14 20.21 -5.80
C LYS A 208 1.34 19.80 -5.94
N THR A 209 1.65 18.77 -6.72
CA THR A 209 3.04 18.34 -6.98
C THR A 209 3.87 19.45 -7.64
N GLN A 210 3.32 20.17 -8.64
CA GLN A 210 4.04 21.29 -9.27
C GLN A 210 4.37 22.41 -8.29
N ILE A 211 3.43 22.75 -7.40
CA ILE A 211 3.64 23.76 -6.36
C ILE A 211 4.80 23.34 -5.44
N ILE A 212 4.77 22.09 -4.95
CA ILE A 212 5.82 21.56 -4.09
C ILE A 212 7.19 21.60 -4.78
N LEU A 213 7.27 21.17 -6.04
CA LEU A 213 8.53 21.18 -6.80
C LEU A 213 9.02 22.60 -7.08
N THR A 214 8.13 23.56 -7.32
CA THR A 214 8.49 24.97 -7.53
C THR A 214 9.09 25.58 -6.26
N GLU A 215 8.55 25.23 -5.09
CA GLU A 215 9.06 25.69 -3.80
C GLU A 215 10.39 25.02 -3.43
N LEU A 216 10.54 23.72 -3.71
CA LEU A 216 11.79 22.99 -3.49
C LEU A 216 12.90 23.42 -4.43
N ILE A 217 12.56 23.82 -5.66
CA ILE A 217 13.52 24.12 -6.71
C ILE A 217 13.27 25.55 -7.22
N PRO A 218 13.60 26.57 -6.42
CA PRO A 218 13.37 27.95 -6.81
C PRO A 218 14.11 28.28 -8.11
N ASN A 219 13.46 29.09 -8.96
CA ASN A 219 13.97 29.49 -10.28
C ASN A 219 14.14 28.34 -11.29
N ALA A 220 13.56 27.15 -11.06
CA ALA A 220 13.43 26.15 -12.12
C ALA A 220 12.53 26.66 -13.25
N ASN A 221 12.78 26.17 -14.46
CA ASN A 221 11.92 26.48 -15.59
C ASN A 221 10.52 25.88 -15.35
N PRO A 222 9.43 26.67 -15.42
CA PRO A 222 8.08 26.15 -15.20
C PRO A 222 7.70 24.99 -16.14
N ALA A 223 8.26 24.93 -17.35
CA ALA A 223 8.04 23.80 -18.26
C ALA A 223 8.68 22.50 -17.74
N GLU A 224 9.89 22.59 -17.18
CA GLU A 224 10.58 21.44 -16.58
C GLU A 224 9.83 20.93 -15.35
N ILE A 225 9.36 21.84 -14.48
CA ILE A 225 8.54 21.48 -13.31
C ILE A 225 7.25 20.77 -13.72
N ARG A 226 6.55 21.25 -14.76
CA ARG A 226 5.33 20.60 -15.26
C ARG A 226 5.59 19.17 -15.74
N ILE A 227 6.72 18.91 -16.38
CA ILE A 227 7.04 17.57 -16.89
C ILE A 227 7.48 16.67 -15.72
N ALA A 228 8.38 17.15 -14.86
CA ALA A 228 8.84 16.41 -13.68
C ALA A 228 7.69 16.00 -12.75
N ALA A 229 6.72 16.91 -12.51
CA ALA A 229 5.55 16.63 -11.69
C ALA A 229 4.70 15.45 -12.20
N ARG A 230 4.72 15.16 -13.51
CA ARG A 230 3.99 14.01 -14.07
C ARG A 230 4.57 12.67 -13.64
N PHE A 231 5.87 12.60 -13.36
CA PHE A 231 6.56 11.40 -12.88
C PHE A 231 6.46 11.24 -11.36
N MET A 232 6.33 12.37 -10.64
CA MET A 232 6.38 12.44 -9.17
C MET A 232 5.01 12.68 -8.51
N LYS A 233 3.92 12.32 -9.19
CA LYS A 233 2.55 12.56 -8.70
C LYS A 233 2.34 11.96 -7.31
N ASP A 234 1.80 12.77 -6.41
CA ASP A 234 1.42 12.36 -5.05
C ASP A 234 2.50 11.52 -4.33
N GLY A 235 3.77 11.95 -4.37
CA GLY A 235 4.84 11.27 -3.63
C GLY A 235 5.53 10.11 -4.35
N ARG A 236 5.06 9.69 -5.54
CA ARG A 236 5.72 8.67 -6.36
C ARG A 236 7.18 9.07 -6.61
N ALA A 237 8.10 8.13 -6.43
CA ALA A 237 9.47 8.33 -6.86
C ALA A 237 9.60 8.24 -8.38
N ALA A 238 10.37 9.15 -8.96
CA ALA A 238 10.79 9.12 -10.35
C ALA A 238 12.26 8.67 -10.43
N SER A 239 12.60 7.95 -11.50
CA SER A 239 13.98 7.53 -11.72
C SER A 239 14.86 8.74 -12.07
N ARG A 240 16.16 8.61 -11.81
CA ARG A 240 17.12 9.63 -12.22
C ARG A 240 17.11 9.87 -13.72
N GLU A 241 16.97 8.80 -14.50
CA GLU A 241 16.88 8.89 -15.95
C GLU A 241 15.66 9.71 -16.40
N GLU A 242 14.49 9.49 -15.77
CA GLU A 242 13.30 10.28 -16.04
C GLU A 242 13.54 11.77 -15.73
N ILE A 243 14.12 12.10 -14.58
CA ILE A 243 14.37 13.49 -14.18
C ILE A 243 15.44 14.15 -15.06
N ASP A 244 16.56 13.47 -15.34
CA ASP A 244 17.64 13.99 -16.17
C ASP A 244 17.18 14.18 -17.63
N SER A 245 16.21 13.37 -18.12
CA SER A 245 15.59 13.56 -19.43
C SER A 245 14.76 14.84 -19.55
N VAL A 246 14.25 15.35 -18.42
CA VAL A 246 13.53 16.64 -18.37
C VAL A 246 14.53 17.79 -18.33
N SER A 247 15.51 17.72 -17.41
CA SER A 247 16.58 18.70 -17.29
C SER A 247 17.74 18.13 -16.46
N PRO A 248 18.99 18.15 -16.98
CA PRO A 248 20.17 17.64 -16.26
C PRO A 248 20.46 18.34 -14.92
N THR A 249 19.81 19.49 -14.66
CA THR A 249 20.03 20.28 -13.45
C THR A 249 19.02 20.00 -12.34
N LEU A 250 17.86 19.42 -12.66
CA LEU A 250 16.80 19.20 -11.66
C LEU A 250 17.24 18.26 -10.55
N TRP A 251 17.89 17.15 -10.90
CA TRP A 251 18.41 16.20 -9.93
C TRP A 251 19.42 16.84 -8.98
N ILE A 252 20.33 17.66 -9.52
CA ILE A 252 21.34 18.39 -8.73
C ILE A 252 20.66 19.32 -7.73
N LYS A 253 19.63 20.06 -8.14
CA LYS A 253 18.91 20.95 -7.23
C LYS A 253 18.12 20.21 -6.16
N LEU A 254 17.57 19.03 -6.46
CA LEU A 254 16.98 18.15 -5.43
C LEU A 254 18.03 17.68 -4.43
N GLU A 255 19.21 17.30 -4.92
CA GLU A 255 20.38 16.92 -4.13
C GLU A 255 20.87 18.08 -3.22
N GLU A 256 20.78 19.34 -3.65
CA GLU A 256 21.12 20.52 -2.84
C GLU A 256 20.15 20.73 -1.66
N ARG A 257 18.90 20.30 -1.78
CA ARG A 257 17.92 20.40 -0.68
C ARG A 257 18.27 19.51 0.51
N LEU A 258 19.01 18.43 0.28
CA LEU A 258 19.48 17.55 1.35
C LEU A 258 20.50 18.22 2.28
N GLU A 259 21.23 19.23 1.79
CA GLU A 259 22.15 20.04 2.59
C GLU A 259 21.37 20.82 3.66
N VAL A 260 20.28 21.47 3.23
CA VAL A 260 19.40 22.25 4.11
C VAL A 260 18.71 21.35 5.12
N MET A 261 18.38 20.12 4.73
CA MET A 261 17.72 19.12 5.58
C MET A 261 18.70 18.26 6.40
N LYS A 262 20.02 18.54 6.34
CA LYS A 262 21.08 17.93 7.16
C LYS A 262 21.24 16.40 7.03
N VAL A 263 20.97 15.84 5.85
CA VAL A 263 21.21 14.40 5.55
C VAL A 263 22.15 14.19 4.36
N LYS A 264 22.81 15.27 3.91
CA LYS A 264 23.64 15.26 2.69
C LYS A 264 24.85 14.34 2.81
N ASP A 265 25.44 14.23 4.00
CA ASP A 265 26.63 13.41 4.24
C ASP A 265 26.32 11.91 4.14
N GLU A 266 25.25 11.46 4.79
CA GLU A 266 24.73 10.10 4.74
C GLU A 266 24.35 9.75 3.30
N TYR A 267 23.62 10.66 2.63
CA TYR A 267 23.30 10.52 1.21
C TYR A 267 24.57 10.36 0.35
N ASN A 268 25.58 11.22 0.53
CA ASN A 268 26.83 11.17 -0.22
C ASN A 268 27.56 9.83 0.00
N ASN A 269 27.51 9.29 1.22
CA ASN A 269 28.07 7.97 1.51
C ASN A 269 27.32 6.85 0.76
N LEU A 270 25.98 6.88 0.78
CA LEU A 270 25.15 5.89 0.06
C LEU A 270 25.38 5.93 -1.46
N ILE A 271 25.44 7.11 -2.07
CA ILE A 271 25.65 7.21 -3.53
C ILE A 271 27.05 6.74 -3.95
N ASN A 272 28.06 6.85 -3.08
CA ASN A 272 29.40 6.35 -3.37
C ASN A 272 29.45 4.82 -3.40
N ARG A 273 28.56 4.17 -2.62
CA ARG A 273 28.38 2.72 -2.59
C ARG A 273 27.43 2.22 -3.69
N GLY A 274 26.40 3.01 -4.00
CA GLY A 274 25.32 2.64 -4.90
C GLY A 274 25.55 2.90 -6.38
N CYS A 275 24.56 2.49 -7.17
CA CYS A 275 24.46 2.71 -8.61
C CYS A 275 23.81 4.08 -8.88
N ARG A 276 24.62 5.13 -8.98
CA ARG A 276 24.16 6.53 -9.09
C ARG A 276 23.15 6.79 -10.23
N ASN A 277 23.30 6.10 -11.36
CA ASN A 277 22.41 6.22 -12.52
C ASN A 277 21.08 5.46 -12.37
N LYS A 278 20.95 4.61 -11.34
CA LYS A 278 19.75 3.80 -11.06
C LYS A 278 18.98 4.30 -9.85
N MET A 279 19.29 5.50 -9.37
CA MET A 279 18.63 6.11 -8.24
C MET A 279 17.23 6.60 -8.58
N TRP A 280 16.38 6.69 -7.56
CA TRP A 280 15.04 7.24 -7.65
C TRP A 280 14.82 8.28 -6.56
N VAL A 281 13.97 9.28 -6.83
CA VAL A 281 13.65 10.36 -5.90
C VAL A 281 12.15 10.61 -5.88
N GLY A 282 11.56 10.70 -4.70
CA GLY A 282 10.17 11.08 -4.49
C GLY A 282 10.05 12.29 -3.57
N VAL A 283 8.95 13.02 -3.72
CA VAL A 283 8.65 14.21 -2.91
C VAL A 283 7.19 14.19 -2.54
N LYS A 284 6.89 14.29 -1.23
CA LYS A 284 5.53 14.37 -0.71
C LYS A 284 5.43 15.49 0.33
N ARG A 285 4.26 16.09 0.47
CA ARG A 285 3.94 17.02 1.55
C ARG A 285 2.78 16.46 2.35
N GLY A 286 2.79 16.70 3.66
CA GLY A 286 1.65 16.38 4.51
C GLY A 286 1.49 14.87 4.78
N LEU A 287 2.60 14.14 4.82
CA LEU A 287 2.65 12.67 4.93
C LEU A 287 1.96 12.16 6.22
N MET A 288 1.89 13.01 7.25
CA MET A 288 1.09 12.86 8.48
C MET A 288 0.32 14.16 8.79
N GLY A 289 -0.38 14.71 7.80
CA GLY A 289 -0.96 16.05 7.89
C GLY A 289 0.10 17.16 7.88
N ASP A 290 -0.30 18.40 8.20
CA ASP A 290 0.56 19.60 8.10
C ASP A 290 1.82 19.58 9.00
N ILE A 291 1.97 18.57 9.86
CA ILE A 291 3.02 18.45 10.88
C ILE A 291 4.38 18.05 10.30
N THR A 292 4.43 17.39 9.13
CA THR A 292 5.67 16.81 8.55
C THR A 292 6.31 17.65 7.46
N GLY A 293 5.71 18.78 7.09
CA GLY A 293 6.19 19.66 6.03
C GLY A 293 6.46 18.93 4.71
N THR A 294 7.54 19.31 4.02
CA THR A 294 7.99 18.71 2.77
C THR A 294 8.99 17.59 3.00
N TYR A 295 8.62 16.39 2.59
CA TYR A 295 9.39 15.16 2.71
C TYR A 295 9.99 14.78 1.35
N ILE A 296 11.31 14.63 1.29
CA ILE A 296 12.05 14.13 0.13
C ILE A 296 12.70 12.79 0.49
N TRP A 297 12.67 11.84 -0.44
CA TRP A 297 13.18 10.52 -0.18
C TRP A 297 13.79 9.90 -1.44
N PHE A 298 14.76 9.03 -1.25
CA PHE A 298 15.54 8.41 -2.32
C PHE A 298 15.56 6.89 -2.16
N PHE A 299 15.44 6.18 -3.27
CA PHE A 299 15.93 4.79 -3.35
C PHE A 299 17.31 4.79 -4.01
N ILE A 300 18.26 4.16 -3.33
CA ILE A 300 19.66 4.08 -3.72
C ILE A 300 20.01 2.60 -3.83
N PRO A 301 19.94 2.02 -5.04
CA PRO A 301 20.33 0.63 -5.25
C PRO A 301 21.83 0.45 -4.99
N ILE A 302 22.19 -0.52 -4.15
CA ILE A 302 23.55 -0.94 -3.82
C ILE A 302 23.71 -2.38 -4.32
N HIS A 303 24.04 -2.49 -5.60
CA HIS A 303 24.23 -3.76 -6.29
C HIS A 303 25.39 -3.67 -7.29
N GLY A 304 25.69 -4.79 -7.95
CA GLY A 304 26.83 -4.93 -8.84
C GLY A 304 27.97 -5.73 -8.23
N ARG A 305 28.90 -6.17 -9.09
CA ARG A 305 30.01 -7.07 -8.75
C ARG A 305 31.38 -6.38 -8.67
N GLU A 306 31.47 -5.10 -9.00
CA GLU A 306 32.75 -4.40 -9.12
C GLU A 306 33.21 -3.80 -7.79
N GLY A 307 33.92 -4.58 -6.95
CA GLY A 307 34.89 -4.08 -5.95
C GLY A 307 34.43 -3.07 -4.87
N LYS A 308 33.15 -2.66 -4.86
CA LYS A 308 32.57 -1.62 -3.99
C LYS A 308 32.02 -2.14 -2.66
N GLY A 309 32.32 -3.39 -2.32
CA GLY A 309 31.85 -4.04 -1.09
C GLY A 309 30.57 -4.88 -1.29
N PRO A 310 29.91 -5.29 -0.20
CA PRO A 310 28.69 -6.12 -0.25
C PRO A 310 27.53 -5.39 -0.93
N GLY A 311 26.97 -6.01 -1.97
CA GLY A 311 25.76 -5.55 -2.68
C GLY A 311 24.48 -6.23 -2.18
N ASN A 312 23.48 -6.37 -3.05
CA ASN A 312 22.17 -6.98 -2.75
C ASN A 312 21.29 -6.17 -1.79
N ALA A 313 21.32 -4.84 -1.88
CA ALA A 313 20.44 -3.97 -1.10
C ALA A 313 19.95 -2.75 -1.89
N ILE A 314 18.81 -2.20 -1.48
CA ILE A 314 18.31 -0.87 -1.83
C ILE A 314 18.24 -0.10 -0.51
N ALA A 315 18.96 1.00 -0.43
CA ALA A 315 18.85 1.93 0.69
C ALA A 315 17.74 2.93 0.41
N MET A 316 16.89 3.18 1.39
CA MET A 316 15.91 4.26 1.41
C MET A 316 16.40 5.33 2.39
N GLU A 317 16.75 6.49 1.85
CA GLU A 317 17.19 7.66 2.60
C GLU A 317 16.16 8.76 2.48
N ALA A 318 15.89 9.48 3.57
CA ALA A 318 14.82 10.46 3.55
C ALA A 318 15.02 11.62 4.51
N ALA A 319 14.48 12.77 4.12
CA ALA A 319 14.63 14.01 4.84
C ALA A 319 13.29 14.76 4.88
N SER A 320 13.07 15.52 5.94
CA SER A 320 11.97 16.50 6.00
C SER A 320 12.48 17.85 6.50
N ASP A 321 11.75 18.90 6.18
CA ASP A 321 12.03 20.28 6.59
C ASP A 321 11.57 20.60 8.03
N VAL A 322 10.68 19.80 8.63
CA VAL A 322 10.13 20.01 9.99
C VAL A 322 10.68 19.01 11.04
N GLY A 323 11.52 18.05 10.63
CA GLY A 323 12.18 17.10 11.53
C GLY A 323 13.01 16.06 10.78
N GLY A 324 14.26 15.87 11.19
CA GLY A 324 15.27 15.11 10.43
C GLY A 324 14.93 13.64 10.20
N GLY A 325 15.46 13.05 9.12
CA GLY A 325 15.47 11.60 8.93
C GLY A 325 16.13 10.92 10.12
N MET A 326 15.37 10.08 10.84
CA MET A 326 15.88 9.43 12.06
C MET A 326 16.64 8.14 11.74
N ALA A 327 16.46 7.59 10.54
CA ALA A 327 17.12 6.37 10.10
C ALA A 327 17.12 6.20 8.57
N SER A 328 18.14 5.49 8.07
CA SER A 328 18.21 4.92 6.73
C SER A 328 17.67 3.49 6.76
N TYR A 329 16.82 3.11 5.81
CA TYR A 329 16.20 1.78 5.77
C TYR A 329 16.78 0.96 4.62
N PHE A 330 17.01 -0.32 4.83
CA PHE A 330 17.63 -1.19 3.84
C PHE A 330 16.72 -2.36 3.50
N PHE A 331 16.59 -2.62 2.21
CA PHE A 331 15.77 -3.68 1.66
C PHE A 331 16.61 -4.55 0.73
N ARG A 332 16.44 -5.86 0.78
CA ARG A 332 17.18 -6.85 0.01
C ARG A 332 16.62 -6.93 -1.40
N ILE A 333 17.51 -7.04 -2.39
CA ILE A 333 17.09 -7.15 -3.80
C ILE A 333 16.55 -8.54 -4.10
N ALA A 334 17.27 -9.58 -3.68
CA ALA A 334 16.84 -10.97 -3.81
C ALA A 334 17.47 -11.85 -2.72
N PRO A 335 16.95 -13.06 -2.47
CA PRO A 335 17.68 -14.08 -1.71
C PRO A 335 19.11 -14.25 -2.22
N ASN A 336 20.09 -14.52 -1.34
CA ASN A 336 21.51 -14.48 -1.69
C ASN A 336 21.91 -15.52 -2.76
N ASP A 337 21.30 -16.70 -2.75
CA ASP A 337 21.44 -17.73 -3.77
C ASP A 337 20.92 -17.25 -5.14
N VAL A 338 19.76 -16.58 -5.15
CA VAL A 338 19.19 -15.97 -6.35
C VAL A 338 20.06 -14.81 -6.85
N TYR A 339 20.44 -13.88 -5.98
CA TYR A 339 21.25 -12.72 -6.34
C TYR A 339 22.63 -13.12 -6.89
N SER A 340 23.28 -14.11 -6.29
CA SER A 340 24.58 -14.62 -6.76
C SER A 340 24.49 -15.35 -8.10
N SER A 341 23.31 -15.83 -8.50
CA SER A 341 23.11 -16.49 -9.79
C SER A 341 23.09 -15.52 -10.98
N TYR A 342 22.77 -14.23 -10.77
CA TYR A 342 22.75 -13.22 -11.84
C TYR A 342 24.17 -12.89 -12.33
N THR A 343 24.51 -13.38 -13.51
CA THR A 343 25.82 -13.14 -14.15
C THR A 343 25.79 -11.99 -15.16
N ASP A 344 24.62 -11.69 -15.73
CA ASP A 344 24.40 -10.55 -16.61
C ASP A 344 24.00 -9.31 -15.80
N ALA A 345 24.74 -8.22 -15.99
CA ALA A 345 24.46 -6.93 -15.36
C ALA A 345 23.13 -6.32 -15.85
N VAL A 346 22.75 -6.56 -17.11
CA VAL A 346 21.50 -6.02 -17.68
C VAL A 346 20.28 -6.70 -17.06
N GLU A 347 20.35 -8.01 -16.83
CA GLU A 347 19.27 -8.74 -16.14
C GLU A 347 19.16 -8.32 -14.67
N LEU A 348 20.29 -8.13 -13.99
CA LEU A 348 20.30 -7.63 -12.62
C LEU A 348 19.71 -6.21 -12.53
N ASP A 349 20.07 -5.32 -13.46
CA ASP A 349 19.51 -3.97 -13.53
C ASP A 349 17.98 -3.98 -13.68
N LYS A 350 17.45 -4.86 -14.54
CA LYS A 350 16.00 -5.02 -14.72
C LYS A 350 15.30 -5.53 -13.47
N LEU A 351 15.91 -6.50 -12.78
CA LEU A 351 15.38 -7.01 -11.51
C LEU A 351 15.30 -5.88 -10.47
N VAL A 352 16.38 -5.10 -10.35
CA VAL A 352 16.45 -3.97 -9.43
C VAL A 352 15.40 -2.92 -9.77
N GLU A 353 15.24 -2.59 -11.04
CA GLU A 353 14.24 -1.63 -11.50
C GLU A 353 12.81 -2.07 -11.15
N GLU A 354 12.43 -3.31 -11.47
CA GLU A 354 11.12 -3.86 -11.11
C GLU A 354 10.88 -3.85 -9.59
N LEU A 355 11.91 -4.17 -8.81
CA LEU A 355 11.81 -4.13 -7.35
C LEU A 355 11.66 -2.71 -6.82
N VAL A 356 12.40 -1.73 -7.37
CA VAL A 356 12.27 -0.33 -6.95
C VAL A 356 10.88 0.20 -7.29
N ILE A 357 10.32 -0.14 -8.46
CA ILE A 357 8.93 0.20 -8.81
C ILE A 357 7.96 -0.45 -7.81
N GLN A 358 8.15 -1.73 -7.48
CA GLN A 358 7.32 -2.42 -6.48
C GLN A 358 7.41 -1.75 -5.10
N MET A 359 8.62 -1.41 -4.65
CA MET A 359 8.81 -0.73 -3.36
C MET A 359 8.19 0.66 -3.35
N ASN A 360 8.27 1.39 -4.46
CA ASN A 360 7.62 2.70 -4.63
C ASN A 360 6.11 2.56 -4.43
N GLU A 361 5.46 1.60 -5.09
CA GLU A 361 4.04 1.29 -4.87
C GLU A 361 3.76 0.90 -3.41
N CYS A 362 4.56 0.00 -2.84
CA CYS A 362 4.32 -0.48 -1.48
C CYS A 362 4.44 0.63 -0.43
N MET A 363 5.41 1.53 -0.57
CA MET A 363 5.54 2.70 0.32
C MET A 363 4.35 3.65 0.19
N MET A 364 3.79 3.80 -1.01
CA MET A 364 2.58 4.59 -1.23
C MET A 364 1.33 3.92 -0.62
N ASP A 365 1.19 2.60 -0.76
CA ASP A 365 0.05 1.83 -0.24
C ASP A 365 -0.07 1.92 1.28
N ILE A 366 1.05 1.98 1.99
CA ILE A 366 1.09 2.11 3.47
C ILE A 366 1.16 3.57 3.92
N ASN A 367 1.02 4.52 3.00
CA ASN A 367 1.22 5.96 3.23
C ASN A 367 2.52 6.25 4.00
N PHE A 368 3.62 5.58 3.62
CA PHE A 368 4.96 5.70 4.20
C PHE A 368 5.07 5.37 5.70
N ARG A 369 4.07 4.74 6.34
CA ARG A 369 4.17 4.23 7.72
C ARG A 369 5.24 3.14 7.81
N ARG A 370 6.35 3.42 8.49
CA ARG A 370 7.51 2.50 8.48
C ARG A 370 7.51 1.51 9.64
N GLU A 371 6.85 1.85 10.74
CA GLU A 371 6.75 1.01 11.93
C GLU A 371 6.33 -0.44 11.67
N PRO A 372 5.24 -0.72 10.93
CA PRO A 372 4.85 -2.10 10.63
C PRO A 372 5.90 -2.87 9.81
N ILE A 373 6.88 -2.21 9.19
CA ILE A 373 7.94 -2.88 8.42
C ILE A 373 9.01 -3.47 9.35
N TYR A 374 9.40 -2.74 10.39
CA TYR A 374 10.56 -3.11 11.22
C TYR A 374 10.22 -3.75 12.57
N LEU A 375 8.95 -3.77 12.98
CA LEU A 375 8.54 -4.48 14.19
C LEU A 375 8.82 -5.99 14.07
N SER A 376 9.36 -6.58 15.12
CA SER A 376 9.54 -8.03 15.20
C SER A 376 8.19 -8.74 15.31
N GLU A 377 8.13 -10.01 14.92
CA GLU A 377 6.93 -10.84 15.08
C GLU A 377 6.45 -10.87 16.53
N GLN A 378 7.38 -10.90 17.51
CA GLN A 378 7.04 -10.87 18.93
C GLN A 378 6.40 -9.54 19.34
N LYS A 379 6.95 -8.40 18.90
CA LYS A 379 6.36 -7.10 19.22
C LYS A 379 4.98 -6.94 18.59
N LEU A 380 4.79 -7.45 17.37
CA LEU A 380 3.49 -7.40 16.71
C LEU A 380 2.39 -8.12 17.50
N LEU A 381 2.70 -9.04 18.42
CA LEU A 381 1.72 -9.69 19.30
C LEU A 381 1.27 -8.83 20.49
N GLU A 382 1.93 -7.71 20.75
CA GLU A 382 1.53 -6.81 21.85
C GLU A 382 0.22 -6.07 21.50
N PRO A 383 -0.71 -5.91 22.45
CA PRO A 383 -2.03 -5.29 22.19
C PRO A 383 -1.98 -3.91 21.52
N LYS A 384 -0.95 -3.11 21.83
CA LYS A 384 -0.79 -1.77 21.23
C LYS A 384 -0.55 -1.80 19.70
N TYR A 385 -0.15 -2.94 19.15
CA TYR A 385 0.14 -3.12 17.72
C TYR A 385 -0.91 -3.98 17.00
N ASP A 386 -2.06 -4.27 17.63
CA ASP A 386 -3.16 -5.04 17.04
C ASP A 386 -3.58 -4.47 15.68
N HIS A 387 -3.72 -3.15 15.59
CA HIS A 387 -4.04 -2.43 14.35
C HIS A 387 -3.05 -2.69 13.21
N TYR A 388 -1.76 -2.92 13.49
CA TYR A 388 -0.78 -3.28 12.46
C TYR A 388 -0.93 -4.72 11.98
N ARG A 389 -1.35 -5.65 12.86
CA ARG A 389 -1.65 -7.03 12.43
C ARG A 389 -2.84 -7.05 11.49
N ASP A 390 -3.89 -6.32 11.81
CA ASP A 390 -5.08 -6.22 10.95
C ASP A 390 -4.72 -5.59 9.60
N MET A 391 -3.89 -4.54 9.62
CA MET A 391 -3.40 -3.89 8.42
C MET A 391 -2.55 -4.83 7.54
N MET A 392 -1.70 -5.68 8.13
CA MET A 392 -0.89 -6.65 7.38
C MET A 392 -1.73 -7.68 6.61
N ASN A 393 -2.88 -8.09 7.16
CA ASN A 393 -3.79 -9.01 6.47
C ASN A 393 -4.48 -8.36 5.27
N ARG A 394 -4.60 -7.04 5.25
CA ARG A 394 -5.38 -6.26 4.27
C ARG A 394 -4.54 -5.54 3.23
N ILE A 395 -3.30 -5.19 3.58
CA ILE A 395 -2.36 -4.46 2.72
C ILE A 395 -1.16 -5.37 2.42
N PRO A 396 -1.20 -6.16 1.33
CA PRO A 396 -0.11 -7.08 0.95
C PRO A 396 1.25 -6.41 0.83
N SER A 397 1.26 -5.12 0.49
CA SER A 397 2.47 -4.29 0.39
C SER A 397 3.30 -4.26 1.67
N ILE A 398 2.69 -4.42 2.86
CA ILE A 398 3.44 -4.51 4.13
C ILE A 398 4.26 -5.79 4.15
N SER A 399 3.68 -6.94 3.78
CA SER A 399 4.40 -8.22 3.73
C SER A 399 5.58 -8.13 2.78
N VAL A 400 5.36 -7.58 1.57
CA VAL A 400 6.43 -7.42 0.56
C VAL A 400 7.61 -6.61 1.11
N LEU A 401 7.32 -5.50 1.79
CA LEU A 401 8.35 -4.66 2.40
C LEU A 401 9.04 -5.37 3.57
N ARG A 402 8.29 -6.05 4.45
CA ARG A 402 8.82 -6.82 5.58
C ARG A 402 9.72 -7.96 5.12
N ASP A 403 9.34 -8.69 4.09
CA ASP A 403 10.11 -9.81 3.54
C ASP A 403 11.45 -9.33 2.98
N SER A 404 11.42 -8.19 2.30
CA SER A 404 12.61 -7.55 1.74
C SER A 404 13.44 -6.82 2.80
N PHE A 405 12.86 -6.36 3.91
CA PHE A 405 13.56 -5.56 4.91
C PHE A 405 14.80 -6.26 5.46
N ILE A 406 15.92 -5.55 5.52
CA ILE A 406 17.17 -6.03 6.12
C ILE A 406 17.29 -5.45 7.53
N GLY A 407 17.11 -4.14 7.66
CA GLY A 407 17.32 -3.40 8.90
C GLY A 407 17.27 -1.89 8.68
N ARG A 408 17.43 -1.12 9.76
CA ARG A 408 17.51 0.34 9.74
C ARG A 408 18.71 0.83 10.52
N VAL A 409 19.35 1.92 10.07
CA VAL A 409 20.49 2.54 10.73
C VAL A 409 20.12 3.95 11.17
N HIS A 410 20.21 4.23 12.47
CA HIS A 410 19.84 5.53 13.03
C HIS A 410 20.93 6.58 12.79
N HIS A 411 20.52 7.82 12.55
CA HIS A 411 21.41 8.96 12.33
C HIS A 411 21.91 9.51 13.68
N ARG A 412 22.91 8.84 14.29
CA ARG A 412 23.51 9.25 15.60
C ARG A 412 24.71 10.17 15.43
N SER A 413 25.70 9.70 14.68
CA SER A 413 26.86 10.46 14.21
C SER A 413 27.27 9.88 12.87
N LYS A 414 27.97 10.67 12.05
CA LYS A 414 28.42 10.25 10.73
C LYS A 414 29.25 8.96 10.79
N GLU A 415 30.29 8.93 11.63
CA GLU A 415 31.20 7.79 11.72
C GLU A 415 30.48 6.52 12.19
N GLN A 416 29.57 6.66 13.16
CA GLN A 416 28.82 5.52 13.68
C GLN A 416 27.81 5.01 12.66
N TRP A 417 27.11 5.93 11.97
CA TRP A 417 26.18 5.60 10.92
C TRP A 417 26.90 4.87 9.77
N GLU A 418 28.05 5.35 9.32
CA GLU A 418 28.83 4.72 8.24
C GLU A 418 29.28 3.30 8.62
N LEU A 419 29.74 3.12 9.86
CA LEU A 419 30.12 1.81 10.41
C LEU A 419 28.91 0.86 10.48
N ASP A 420 27.75 1.36 10.91
CA ASP A 420 26.54 0.56 11.03
C ASP A 420 25.99 0.13 9.67
N VAL A 421 26.02 1.02 8.68
CA VAL A 421 25.67 0.68 7.29
C VAL A 421 26.60 -0.40 6.75
N GLN A 422 27.92 -0.28 6.97
CA GLN A 422 28.87 -1.31 6.56
C GLN A 422 28.56 -2.66 7.22
N ASN A 423 28.33 -2.66 8.54
CA ASN A 423 28.00 -3.87 9.30
C ASN A 423 26.69 -4.52 8.82
N LEU A 424 25.67 -3.70 8.53
CA LEU A 424 24.38 -4.17 8.01
C LEU A 424 24.52 -4.82 6.64
N LEU A 425 25.27 -4.19 5.72
CA LEU A 425 25.48 -4.74 4.37
C LEU A 425 26.32 -6.03 4.42
N GLU A 426 27.34 -6.09 5.27
CA GLU A 426 28.10 -7.33 5.50
C GLU A 426 27.26 -8.45 6.10
N PHE A 427 26.40 -8.12 7.07
CA PHE A 427 25.43 -9.05 7.62
C PHE A 427 24.51 -9.60 6.52
N ASN A 428 23.97 -8.74 5.66
CA ASN A 428 23.10 -9.16 4.56
C ASN A 428 23.82 -10.09 3.58
N ALA A 429 25.07 -9.81 3.25
CA ALA A 429 25.85 -10.63 2.32
C ALA A 429 26.24 -12.00 2.90
N ARG A 430 26.41 -12.12 4.23
CA ARG A 430 26.82 -13.37 4.90
C ARG A 430 25.65 -14.26 5.29
N ASN A 431 24.48 -13.68 5.58
CA ASN A 431 23.36 -14.43 6.12
C ASN A 431 22.58 -15.15 5.01
N THR A 432 22.44 -16.48 5.10
CA THR A 432 21.69 -17.27 4.13
C THR A 432 20.18 -17.26 4.41
N ASP A 433 19.77 -16.94 5.63
CA ASP A 433 18.35 -16.84 5.99
C ASP A 433 17.85 -15.40 5.79
N SER A 434 17.02 -15.22 4.75
CA SER A 434 16.44 -13.93 4.39
C SER A 434 15.45 -13.39 5.43
N LYS A 435 14.97 -14.23 6.35
CA LYS A 435 14.04 -13.83 7.42
C LYS A 435 14.74 -13.13 8.58
N VAL A 436 16.03 -13.39 8.80
CA VAL A 436 16.78 -12.75 9.89
C VAL A 436 17.00 -11.28 9.54
N LYS A 437 16.61 -10.40 10.46
CA LYS A 437 16.76 -8.95 10.34
C LYS A 437 17.98 -8.50 11.14
N TRP A 438 18.71 -7.53 10.60
CA TRP A 438 19.83 -6.92 11.29
C TRP A 438 19.31 -6.14 12.51
N ASN A 439 19.87 -6.44 13.67
CA ASN A 439 19.66 -5.72 14.91
C ASN A 439 21.03 -5.53 15.58
N LYS A 440 21.33 -4.31 16.04
CA LYS A 440 22.65 -3.96 16.60
C LYS A 440 22.84 -4.44 18.06
N ASN A 441 21.84 -5.15 18.62
CA ASN A 441 21.63 -5.46 20.05
C ASN A 441 21.06 -4.27 20.84
N ASP A 442 19.98 -4.52 21.58
CA ASP A 442 19.30 -3.75 22.64
C ASP A 442 19.74 -2.28 22.87
N ASP A 443 19.18 -1.35 22.10
CA ASP A 443 18.76 -0.07 22.68
C ASP A 443 17.26 -0.18 23.00
N GLU A 444 16.98 -0.78 24.16
CA GLU A 444 15.70 -0.79 24.88
C GLU A 444 15.32 0.60 25.46
N SER A 445 15.90 1.71 25.00
CA SER A 445 15.78 2.98 25.72
C SER A 445 15.57 4.24 24.89
N GLU A 446 15.15 4.12 23.62
CA GLU A 446 14.49 5.22 22.93
C GLU A 446 13.28 4.68 22.19
N GLU A 447 12.14 4.61 22.88
CA GLU A 447 10.85 4.76 22.19
C GLU A 447 10.93 6.10 21.45
N PRO A 448 10.89 6.14 20.10
CA PRO A 448 10.34 7.34 19.49
C PRO A 448 8.93 7.44 20.08
N GLN A 449 8.56 8.62 20.58
CA GLN A 449 7.15 8.93 20.78
C GLN A 449 6.43 8.40 19.55
N GLY A 450 5.54 7.43 19.75
CA GLY A 450 4.86 6.76 18.64
C GLY A 450 4.40 7.82 17.65
N GLU A 451 4.50 7.52 16.35
CA GLU A 451 3.88 8.36 15.34
C GLU A 451 2.49 8.74 15.87
N PRO A 452 2.18 10.03 16.05
CA PRO A 452 0.98 10.42 16.78
C PRO A 452 -0.20 9.68 16.17
N ALA A 453 -0.91 8.93 17.01
CA ALA A 453 -2.19 8.38 16.62
C ALA A 453 -2.98 9.54 16.02
N VAL A 454 -3.44 9.37 14.79
CA VAL A 454 -4.39 10.31 14.20
C VAL A 454 -5.59 10.24 15.13
N ASP A 455 -5.87 11.33 15.83
CA ASP A 455 -7.01 11.44 16.72
C ASP A 455 -8.27 11.14 15.87
N ASP A 456 -8.89 9.97 16.07
CA ASP A 456 -10.08 9.48 15.34
C ASP A 456 -11.35 10.29 15.69
N ASN A 457 -11.20 11.53 16.15
CA ASN A 457 -12.28 12.33 16.68
C ASN A 457 -12.29 13.73 16.05
N ILE A 458 -12.70 13.80 14.79
CA ILE A 458 -13.24 15.04 14.21
C ILE A 458 -14.71 14.82 13.92
N GLY A 459 -15.51 15.25 14.90
CA GLY A 459 -16.74 16.03 14.70
C GLY A 459 -17.70 15.54 13.64
N SER A 460 -18.72 14.82 14.07
CA SER A 460 -20.08 15.07 13.61
C SER A 460 -20.40 16.56 13.76
N GLU A 461 -20.24 17.34 12.70
CA GLU A 461 -20.93 18.63 12.58
C GLU A 461 -22.14 18.43 11.69
N GLU A 462 -23.29 18.76 12.29
CA GLU A 462 -24.60 18.86 11.68
C GLU A 462 -24.56 19.83 10.49
N GLU A 463 -25.03 19.36 9.32
CA GLU A 463 -26.00 20.05 8.45
C GLU A 463 -26.54 19.13 7.34
#